data_AF-A0A327ZKP6-F1
#
_entry.id   AF-A0A327ZKP6-F1
#
_cell.length_a   1.000
_cell.length_b   1.000
_cell.length_c   1.000
_cell.angle_alpha   90.00
_cell.angle_beta   90.00
_cell.angle_gamma   90.00
#
_symmetry.space_group_name_H-M   'P 1'
#
loop_
_entity.id
_entity.type
_entity.pdbx_description
1 polymer ?
#
loop_
_entity_poly.entity_id
_entity_poly.type
_entity_poly.pdbx_seq_one_letter_code
_entity_poly.pdbx_strand_id
1 'polypeptide(L)'
;MDVLKVDGAATVSMLAERTGQAVANVSFHLKVLAGCDLIAEAPELARDRRERWWRLVDPAVRWSTADFDDDPAGQAVASAALSLNLDRQVSLVREWHAVRESRKEAWGEAPFSTDKWLRLTPDELAVFERELLDLIDRWAGRDSGGETVFFFAHAVPAQP
;
A
#
# COMPACT_ATOMS: atom_id res chain seq x y z
N MET A 1 4.51 0.13 -7.08
CA MET A 1 3.17 0.09 -6.47
C MET A 1 2.96 1.28 -5.54
N ASP A 2 3.78 1.47 -4.50
CA ASP A 2 3.63 2.60 -3.55
C ASP A 2 3.49 3.97 -4.23
N VAL A 3 4.33 4.29 -5.22
CA VAL A 3 4.22 5.54 -6.00
C VAL A 3 2.85 5.70 -6.67
N LEU A 4 2.29 4.64 -7.26
CA LEU A 4 0.95 4.72 -7.87
C LEU A 4 -0.17 4.84 -6.82
N LYS A 5 0.05 4.33 -5.61
CA LYS A 5 -0.91 4.45 -4.50
C LYS A 5 -0.94 5.88 -3.94
N VAL A 6 0.23 6.50 -3.83
CA VAL A 6 0.41 7.83 -3.23
C VAL A 6 0.14 8.93 -4.25
N ASP A 7 0.70 8.81 -5.44
CA ASP A 7 0.73 9.88 -6.45
C ASP A 7 -0.31 9.69 -7.55
N GLY A 8 -1.04 8.58 -7.52
CA GLY A 8 -2.01 8.22 -8.54
C GLY A 8 -1.35 7.79 -9.86
N ALA A 9 -2.06 8.02 -10.97
CA ALA A 9 -1.60 7.59 -12.28
C ALA A 9 -0.26 8.24 -12.68
N ALA A 10 0.63 7.47 -13.28
CA ALA A 10 1.96 7.94 -13.64
C ALA A 10 2.49 7.30 -14.93
N THR A 11 3.41 8.01 -15.60
CA THR A 11 4.16 7.47 -16.73
C THR A 11 5.36 6.65 -16.27
N VAL A 12 5.92 5.84 -17.17
CA VAL A 12 7.16 5.08 -16.92
C VAL A 12 8.29 6.00 -16.44
N SER A 13 8.47 7.16 -17.08
CA SER A 13 9.53 8.11 -16.74
C SER A 13 9.35 8.69 -15.34
N MET A 14 8.12 9.08 -14.98
CA MET A 14 7.80 9.57 -13.63
C MET A 14 8.06 8.51 -12.57
N LEU A 15 7.70 7.25 -12.85
CA LEU A 15 7.94 6.12 -11.95
C LEU A 15 9.44 5.82 -11.81
N ALA A 16 10.20 5.88 -12.90
CA ALA A 16 11.66 5.71 -12.88
C ALA A 16 12.34 6.77 -12.02
N GLU A 17 11.95 8.04 -12.18
CA GLU A 17 12.46 9.16 -11.38
C GLU A 17 12.13 8.96 -9.89
N ARG A 18 10.86 8.72 -9.54
CA ARG A 18 10.41 8.60 -8.14
C ARG A 18 10.95 7.37 -7.42
N THR A 19 11.25 6.29 -8.15
CA THR A 19 11.79 5.06 -7.55
C THR A 19 13.32 4.97 -7.65
N GLY A 20 13.97 5.91 -8.34
CA GLY A 20 15.41 5.84 -8.63
C GLY A 20 15.81 4.63 -9.48
N GLN A 21 14.87 4.04 -10.22
CA GLN A 21 15.08 2.83 -11.04
C GLN A 21 15.32 3.18 -12.51
N ALA A 22 16.02 2.31 -13.22
CA ALA A 22 16.17 2.46 -14.66
C ALA A 22 14.80 2.32 -15.39
N VAL A 23 14.58 3.15 -16.40
CA VAL A 23 13.34 3.15 -17.22
C VAL A 23 13.02 1.76 -17.78
N ALA A 24 14.04 1.01 -18.22
CA ALA A 24 13.87 -0.35 -18.73
C ALA A 24 13.34 -1.32 -17.64
N ASN A 25 13.83 -1.19 -16.40
CA ASN A 25 13.39 -2.01 -15.28
C ASN A 25 11.93 -1.71 -14.90
N VAL A 26 11.58 -0.41 -14.81
CA VAL A 26 10.20 0.02 -14.55
C VAL A 26 9.26 -0.48 -15.65
N SER A 27 9.65 -0.34 -16.92
CA SER A 27 8.85 -0.83 -18.05
C SER A 27 8.58 -2.33 -17.99
N PHE A 28 9.58 -3.11 -17.58
CA PHE A 28 9.41 -4.56 -17.38
C PHE A 28 8.40 -4.85 -16.27
N HIS A 29 8.56 -4.24 -15.10
CA HIS A 29 7.66 -4.46 -13.97
C HIS A 29 6.23 -4.00 -14.25
N LEU A 30 6.02 -2.89 -14.97
CA LEU A 30 4.67 -2.46 -15.35
C LEU A 30 3.98 -3.47 -16.25
N LYS A 31 4.69 -4.09 -17.19
CA LYS A 31 4.12 -5.18 -18.01
C LYS A 31 3.73 -6.38 -17.16
N VAL A 32 4.57 -6.77 -16.20
CA VAL A 32 4.26 -7.87 -15.27
C VAL A 32 3.02 -7.53 -14.43
N LEU A 33 2.97 -6.34 -13.84
CA LEU A 33 1.84 -5.89 -13.02
C LEU A 33 0.54 -5.81 -13.83
N ALA A 34 0.61 -5.31 -15.06
CA ALA A 34 -0.55 -5.23 -15.96
C ALA A 34 -1.02 -6.62 -16.40
N GLY A 35 -0.10 -7.55 -16.65
CA GLY A 35 -0.42 -8.94 -16.96
C GLY A 35 -1.09 -9.69 -15.80
N CYS A 36 -1.00 -9.16 -14.58
CA CYS A 36 -1.69 -9.67 -13.39
C CYS A 36 -2.91 -8.80 -13.00
N ASP A 37 -3.39 -7.91 -13.88
CA ASP A 37 -4.53 -7.02 -13.64
C ASP A 37 -4.41 -6.11 -12.38
N LEU A 38 -3.18 -5.86 -11.92
CA LEU A 38 -2.93 -4.96 -10.78
C LEU A 38 -2.92 -3.49 -11.19
N ILE A 39 -2.59 -3.22 -12.46
CA ILE A 39 -2.58 -1.89 -13.05
C ILE A 39 -3.19 -1.94 -14.45
N ALA A 40 -3.73 -0.82 -14.89
CA ALA A 40 -4.26 -0.63 -16.23
C ALA A 40 -3.66 0.60 -16.90
N GLU A 41 -3.63 0.62 -18.24
CA GLU A 41 -3.34 1.84 -18.97
C GLU A 41 -4.46 2.86 -18.76
N ALA A 42 -4.08 4.13 -18.63
CA ALA A 42 -4.98 5.28 -18.51
C ALA A 42 -4.80 6.21 -19.74
N PRO A 43 -5.22 5.77 -20.95
CA PRO A 43 -4.98 6.50 -22.18
C PRO A 43 -5.63 7.90 -22.18
N GLU A 44 -6.66 8.12 -21.38
CA GLU A 44 -7.31 9.41 -21.19
C GLU A 44 -6.40 10.51 -20.63
N LEU A 45 -5.27 10.13 -20.01
CA LEU A 45 -4.27 11.06 -19.47
C LEU A 45 -3.14 11.36 -20.47
N ALA A 46 -3.01 10.58 -21.54
CA ALA A 46 -1.94 10.72 -22.52
C ALA A 46 -2.15 11.96 -23.40
N ARG A 47 -1.10 12.78 -23.57
CA ARG A 47 -1.15 13.96 -24.45
C ARG A 47 -0.91 13.61 -25.91
N ASP A 48 -0.20 12.52 -26.17
CA ASP A 48 0.10 12.02 -27.51
C ASP A 48 0.11 10.48 -27.55
N ARG A 49 0.34 9.91 -28.74
CA ARG A 49 0.36 8.45 -28.95
C ARG A 49 1.60 7.73 -28.39
N ARG A 50 2.60 8.46 -27.91
CA ARG A 50 3.86 7.91 -27.38
C ARG A 50 3.83 7.81 -25.86
N GLU A 51 3.10 8.69 -25.20
CA GLU A 51 2.89 8.63 -23.75
C GLU A 51 2.02 7.43 -23.37
N ARG A 52 2.48 6.65 -22.38
CA ARG A 52 1.67 5.64 -21.70
C ARG A 52 1.58 5.96 -20.22
N TRP A 53 0.34 6.14 -19.77
CA TRP A 53 0.01 6.36 -18.38
C TRP A 53 -0.52 5.07 -17.79
N TRP A 54 -0.13 4.79 -16.55
CA TRP A 54 -0.53 3.62 -15.81
C TRP A 54 -1.19 4.04 -14.52
N ARG A 55 -2.28 3.37 -14.16
CA ARG A 55 -2.99 3.55 -12.90
C ARG A 55 -3.24 2.21 -12.24
N LEU A 56 -3.43 2.21 -10.92
CA LEU A 56 -3.94 1.05 -10.21
C LEU A 56 -5.35 0.72 -10.68
N VAL A 57 -5.68 -0.56 -10.79
CA VAL A 57 -7.07 -1.01 -11.01
C VAL A 57 -7.90 -0.77 -9.75
N ASP A 58 -7.33 -1.08 -8.60
CA ASP A 58 -7.87 -0.75 -7.28
C ASP A 58 -6.78 -0.12 -6.40
N PRO A 59 -6.98 1.08 -5.81
CA PRO A 59 -6.03 1.67 -4.86
C PRO A 59 -5.81 0.79 -3.62
N ALA A 60 -6.80 -0.02 -3.24
CA ALA A 60 -6.75 -0.97 -2.14
C ALA A 60 -6.57 -2.40 -2.67
N VAL A 61 -5.33 -2.85 -2.83
CA VAL A 61 -5.06 -4.28 -3.05
C VAL A 61 -5.33 -5.02 -1.74
N ARG A 62 -6.54 -5.55 -1.59
CA ARG A 62 -6.96 -6.46 -0.52
C ARG A 62 -7.13 -7.85 -1.12
N TRP A 63 -6.56 -8.84 -0.46
CA TRP A 63 -6.64 -10.24 -0.87
C TRP A 63 -6.44 -11.09 0.38
N SER A 64 -7.17 -12.20 0.44
CA SER A 64 -7.10 -13.17 1.52
C SER A 64 -6.43 -14.43 1.00
N THR A 65 -5.69 -15.14 1.85
CA THR A 65 -5.23 -16.50 1.50
C THR A 65 -6.40 -17.44 1.21
N ALA A 66 -7.59 -17.13 1.75
CA ALA A 66 -8.84 -17.85 1.47
C ALA A 66 -9.28 -17.74 0.00
N ASP A 67 -8.82 -16.73 -0.74
CA ASP A 67 -9.14 -16.57 -2.17
C ASP A 67 -8.48 -17.67 -3.04
N PHE A 68 -7.59 -18.48 -2.46
CA PHE A 68 -6.83 -19.54 -3.14
C PHE A 68 -7.03 -20.92 -2.50
N ASP A 69 -8.14 -21.15 -1.78
CA ASP A 69 -8.36 -22.38 -1.01
C ASP A 69 -8.27 -23.68 -1.82
N ASP A 70 -8.55 -23.62 -3.13
CA ASP A 70 -8.47 -24.77 -4.05
C ASP A 70 -7.10 -24.94 -4.74
N ASP A 71 -6.11 -24.07 -4.49
CA ASP A 71 -4.78 -24.10 -5.09
C ASP A 71 -3.66 -23.96 -4.03
N PRO A 72 -3.05 -25.08 -3.59
CA PRO A 72 -1.97 -25.06 -2.60
C PRO A 72 -0.74 -24.25 -3.04
N ALA A 73 -0.43 -24.21 -4.35
CA ALA A 73 0.67 -23.40 -4.85
C ALA A 73 0.31 -21.91 -4.80
N GLY A 74 -0.92 -21.57 -5.17
CA GLY A 74 -1.52 -20.24 -5.02
C GLY A 74 -1.48 -19.75 -3.57
N GLN A 75 -1.87 -20.58 -2.60
CA GLN A 75 -1.79 -20.25 -1.17
C GLN A 75 -0.35 -19.95 -0.71
N ALA A 76 0.62 -20.75 -1.14
CA ALA A 76 2.03 -20.53 -0.78
C ALA A 76 2.56 -19.21 -1.34
N VAL A 77 2.21 -18.87 -2.59
CA VAL A 77 2.55 -17.58 -3.20
C VAL A 77 1.85 -16.43 -2.47
N ALA A 78 0.57 -16.58 -2.12
CA ALA A 78 -0.19 -15.58 -1.39
C ALA A 78 0.41 -15.30 -0.01
N SER A 79 0.76 -16.35 0.73
CA SER A 79 1.43 -16.23 2.02
C SER A 79 2.79 -15.53 1.89
N ALA A 80 3.61 -15.90 0.90
CA ALA A 80 4.92 -15.29 0.70
C ALA A 80 4.81 -13.78 0.38
N ALA A 81 3.84 -13.42 -0.45
CA ALA A 81 3.60 -12.02 -0.80
C ALA A 81 3.02 -11.22 0.38
N LEU A 82 2.17 -11.81 1.22
CA LEU A 82 1.73 -11.20 2.48
C LEU A 82 2.91 -10.95 3.42
N SER A 83 3.81 -11.92 3.58
CA SER A 83 5.02 -11.76 4.39
C SER A 83 5.92 -10.64 3.87
N LEU A 84 6.19 -10.61 2.56
CA LEU A 84 6.97 -9.53 1.93
C LEU A 84 6.31 -8.16 2.10
N ASN A 85 4.98 -8.09 2.06
CA ASN A 85 4.26 -6.86 2.33
C ASN A 85 4.49 -6.43 3.78
N LEU A 86 4.27 -7.32 4.75
CA LEU A 86 4.50 -7.02 6.17
C LEU A 86 5.94 -6.56 6.45
N ASP A 87 6.95 -7.22 5.86
CA ASP A 87 8.36 -6.83 5.99
C ASP A 87 8.61 -5.41 5.47
N ARG A 88 7.98 -5.04 4.35
CA ARG A 88 8.02 -3.68 3.80
C ARG A 88 7.35 -2.68 4.75
N GLN A 89 6.20 -3.01 5.32
CA GLN A 89 5.48 -2.16 6.27
C GLN A 89 6.32 -1.90 7.54
N VAL A 90 6.92 -2.96 8.11
CA VAL A 90 7.79 -2.87 9.28
C VAL A 90 9.06 -2.08 8.98
N SER A 91 9.65 -2.23 7.78
CA SER A 91 10.82 -1.47 7.36
C SER A 91 10.56 0.04 7.36
N LEU A 92 9.39 0.50 6.87
CA LEU A 92 9.02 1.92 6.89
C LEU A 92 8.96 2.50 8.30
N VAL A 93 8.41 1.75 9.26
CA VAL A 93 8.37 2.18 10.67
C VAL A 93 9.77 2.23 11.26
N ARG A 94 10.62 1.23 10.96
CA ARG A 94 12.02 1.25 11.42
C ARG A 94 12.79 2.44 10.84
N GLU A 95 12.61 2.74 9.56
CA GLU A 95 13.19 3.91 8.89
C GLU A 95 12.76 5.21 9.58
N TRP A 96 11.47 5.37 9.89
CA TRP A 96 10.96 6.50 10.66
C TRP A 96 11.64 6.62 12.04
N HIS A 97 11.77 5.52 12.79
CA HIS A 97 12.44 5.58 14.08
C HIS A 97 13.93 5.97 13.99
N ALA A 98 14.57 5.66 12.86
CA ALA A 98 15.98 5.96 12.60
C ALA A 98 16.25 7.40 12.10
N VAL A 99 15.23 8.20 11.74
CA VAL A 99 15.45 9.60 11.31
C VAL A 99 15.92 10.48 12.47
N ARG A 100 16.57 11.61 12.15
CA ARG A 100 17.10 12.58 13.13
C ARG A 100 15.97 13.20 13.96
N GLU A 101 16.25 13.50 15.23
CA GLU A 101 15.26 14.05 16.16
C GLU A 101 14.66 15.37 15.69
N SER A 102 15.46 16.26 15.07
CA SER A 102 14.96 17.51 14.50
C SER A 102 13.91 17.32 13.40
N ARG A 103 13.93 16.17 12.70
CA ARG A 103 12.87 15.81 11.75
C ARG A 103 11.61 15.33 12.47
N LYS A 104 11.74 14.67 13.63
CA LYS A 104 10.60 14.24 14.45
C LYS A 104 9.93 15.42 15.17
N GLU A 105 10.71 16.38 15.64
CA GLU A 105 10.22 17.61 16.29
C GLU A 105 9.23 18.38 15.41
N ALA A 106 9.46 18.43 14.10
CA ALA A 106 8.55 19.07 13.14
C ALA A 106 7.14 18.44 13.12
N TRP A 107 7.01 17.19 13.58
CA TRP A 107 5.76 16.45 13.65
C TRP A 107 5.17 16.38 15.07
N GLY A 108 5.91 16.78 16.10
CA GLY A 108 5.48 16.70 17.51
C GLY A 108 5.03 15.29 17.91
N GLU A 109 3.88 15.20 18.58
CA GLU A 109 3.27 13.92 19.00
C GLU A 109 2.42 13.24 17.89
N ALA A 110 2.37 13.80 16.68
CA ALA A 110 1.50 13.30 15.62
C ALA A 110 1.88 11.90 15.09
N PRO A 111 3.17 11.50 14.97
CA PRO A 111 3.56 10.14 14.64
C PRO A 111 3.43 9.27 15.89
N PHE A 112 2.50 8.32 15.88
CA PHE A 112 2.19 7.48 17.04
C PHE A 112 2.30 5.99 16.74
N SER A 113 2.50 5.19 17.79
CA SER A 113 2.30 3.74 17.79
C SER A 113 1.30 3.40 18.88
N THR A 114 0.43 2.42 18.64
CA THR A 114 -0.56 1.99 19.62
C THR A 114 -0.78 0.49 19.56
N ASP A 115 -0.83 -0.15 20.72
CA ASP A 115 -1.21 -1.55 20.89
C ASP A 115 -2.28 -1.66 21.99
N LYS A 116 -3.30 -2.48 21.71
CA LYS A 116 -4.40 -2.79 22.64
C LYS A 116 -4.84 -4.23 22.43
N TRP A 117 -4.94 -4.98 23.52
CA TRP A 117 -5.59 -6.28 23.52
C TRP A 117 -7.11 -6.07 23.60
N LEU A 118 -7.82 -6.46 22.55
CA LEU A 118 -9.28 -6.37 22.47
C LEU A 118 -9.89 -7.76 22.67
N ARG A 119 -11.02 -7.85 23.37
CA ARG A 119 -11.83 -9.07 23.46
C ARG A 119 -13.04 -8.88 22.56
N LEU A 120 -12.99 -9.50 21.38
CA LEU A 120 -14.00 -9.39 20.34
C LEU A 120 -14.39 -10.79 19.88
N THR A 121 -15.67 -10.99 19.62
CA THR A 121 -16.20 -12.08 18.81
C THR A 121 -15.86 -11.86 17.32
N PRO A 122 -15.99 -12.88 16.44
CA PRO A 122 -15.79 -12.71 15.01
C PRO A 122 -16.66 -11.60 14.39
N ASP A 123 -17.93 -11.51 14.81
CA ASP A 123 -18.86 -10.48 14.32
C ASP A 123 -18.43 -9.07 14.77
N GLU A 124 -18.00 -8.93 16.03
CA GLU A 124 -17.47 -7.67 16.56
C GLU A 124 -16.15 -7.27 15.89
N LEU A 125 -15.28 -8.22 15.56
CA LEU A 125 -14.05 -7.96 14.81
C LEU A 125 -14.35 -7.44 13.39
N ALA A 126 -15.35 -8.01 12.72
CA ALA A 126 -15.79 -7.53 11.41
C ALA A 126 -16.40 -6.12 11.49
N VAL A 127 -17.12 -5.79 12.58
CA VAL A 127 -17.59 -4.40 12.83
C VAL A 127 -16.41 -3.46 13.01
N PHE A 128 -15.45 -3.83 13.86
CA PHE A 128 -14.25 -3.03 14.13
C PHE A 128 -13.43 -2.77 12.87
N GLU A 129 -13.24 -3.80 12.02
CA GLU A 129 -12.59 -3.67 10.72
C GLU A 129 -13.28 -2.61 9.86
N ARG A 130 -14.61 -2.68 9.70
CA ARG A 130 -15.36 -1.70 8.88
C ARG A 130 -15.23 -0.28 9.42
N GLU A 131 -15.38 -0.08 10.72
CA GLU A 131 -15.24 1.25 11.34
C GLU A 131 -13.83 1.83 11.16
N LEU A 132 -12.81 0.98 11.27
CA LEU A 132 -11.43 1.37 11.05
C LEU A 132 -11.18 1.74 9.57
N LEU A 133 -11.67 0.94 8.63
CA LEU A 133 -11.57 1.23 7.20
C LEU A 133 -12.30 2.53 6.82
N ASP A 134 -13.52 2.73 7.33
CA ASP A 134 -14.29 3.97 7.13
C ASP A 134 -13.56 5.20 7.71
N LEU A 135 -12.86 5.04 8.83
CA LEU A 135 -12.01 6.10 9.37
C LEU A 135 -10.84 6.39 8.42
N ILE A 136 -10.13 5.37 7.96
CA ILE A 136 -8.97 5.51 7.07
C ILE A 136 -9.38 6.17 5.75
N ASP A 137 -10.44 5.71 5.11
CA ASP A 137 -10.91 6.23 3.81
C ASP A 137 -11.32 7.71 3.91
N ARG A 138 -11.93 8.12 5.02
CA ARG A 138 -12.24 9.55 5.29
C ARG A 138 -11.00 10.42 5.41
N TRP A 139 -9.87 9.90 5.87
CA TRP A 139 -8.61 10.63 5.93
C TRP A 139 -7.87 10.58 4.59
N ALA A 140 -7.89 9.44 3.91
CA ALA A 140 -7.27 9.26 2.59
C ALA A 140 -7.89 10.17 1.52
N GLY A 141 -9.19 10.48 1.61
CA GLY A 141 -9.88 11.38 0.69
C GLY A 141 -9.62 12.88 0.90
N ARG A 142 -8.79 13.28 1.88
CA ARG A 142 -8.51 14.69 2.14
C ARG A 142 -7.34 15.19 1.30
N ASP A 143 -7.57 16.28 0.58
CA ASP A 143 -6.48 17.06 -0.03
C ASP A 143 -6.19 18.28 0.86
N SER A 144 -5.23 18.12 1.77
CA SER A 144 -4.81 19.17 2.71
C SER A 144 -3.39 19.68 2.46
N GLY A 145 -2.77 19.31 1.33
CA GLY A 145 -1.37 19.66 1.02
C GLY A 145 -0.34 19.11 2.02
N GLY A 146 -0.71 18.10 2.81
CA GLY A 146 0.16 17.48 3.83
C GLY A 146 1.21 16.55 3.23
N GLU A 147 2.25 16.25 4.01
CA GLU A 147 3.22 15.23 3.62
C GLU A 147 2.58 13.82 3.67
N THR A 148 3.03 12.91 2.80
CA THR A 148 2.55 11.52 2.79
C THR A 148 2.93 10.79 4.07
N VAL A 149 1.92 10.30 4.80
CA VAL A 149 2.10 9.48 6.00
C VAL A 149 1.78 8.03 5.67
N PHE A 150 2.70 7.13 6.00
CA PHE A 150 2.47 5.70 5.89
C PHE A 150 1.77 5.18 7.16
N PHE A 151 0.61 4.54 6.99
CA PHE A 151 -0.14 3.87 8.05
C PHE A 151 -0.44 2.43 7.63
N PHE A 152 -0.31 1.49 8.56
CA PHE A 152 -0.80 0.12 8.41
C PHE A 152 -1.30 -0.41 9.75
N ALA A 153 -2.27 -1.31 9.70
CA ALA A 153 -2.82 -1.97 10.88
C ALA A 153 -3.14 -3.43 10.55
N HIS A 154 -2.94 -4.31 11.54
CA HIS A 154 -3.36 -5.71 11.49
C HIS A 154 -4.13 -6.02 12.77
N ALA A 155 -5.27 -6.70 12.64
CA ALA A 155 -6.02 -7.25 13.76
C ALA A 155 -6.12 -8.77 13.56
N VAL A 156 -5.26 -9.51 14.25
CA VAL A 156 -5.19 -10.97 14.15
C VAL A 156 -5.40 -11.60 15.53
N PRO A 157 -6.06 -12.77 15.62
CA PRO A 157 -6.07 -13.54 16.85
C PRO A 157 -4.63 -13.84 17.30
N ALA A 158 -4.30 -13.53 18.55
CA ALA A 158 -2.97 -13.76 19.13
C ALA A 158 -3.07 -14.10 20.62
N GLN A 159 -2.05 -14.76 21.15
CA GLN A 159 -1.84 -14.96 22.59
C GLN A 159 -0.71 -14.02 23.07
N PRO A 160 -0.76 -13.52 24.32
CA PRO A 160 0.31 -12.71 24.90
C PRO A 160 1.67 -13.40 24.94
#